data_AF-A0A9W9A9F0-F1
#
_entry.id   AF-A0A9W9A9F0-F1
#
_cell.length_a   1.000
_cell.length_b   1.000
_cell.length_c   1.000
_cell.angle_alpha   90.00
_cell.angle_beta   90.00
_cell.angle_gamma   90.00
#
_symmetry.space_group_name_H-M   'P 1'
#
loop_
_entity.id
_entity.type
_entity.pdbx_description
1 polymer ?
#
loop_
_entity_poly.entity_id
_entity_poly.type
_entity_poly.pdbx_seq_one_letter_code
_entity_poly.pdbx_strand_id
1 'polypeptide(L)' 'MLFKDLKGCFSPLISASVLSCWVQNGGAIMQYEPEFFHTSCFFCAGMDDPWVKQLSEKSVTVLHASWVSRCVEKQFSCDS' A
#
# COMPACT_ATOMS: atom_id res chain seq x y z
N MET A 1 -2.87 8.33 13.85
CA MET A 1 -3.23 7.68 12.57
C MET A 1 -1.98 6.99 12.05
N LEU A 2 -2.05 5.69 11.80
CA LEU A 2 -0.89 4.82 11.53
C LEU A 2 -0.15 5.18 10.25
N PHE A 3 -0.87 5.64 9.22
CA PHE A 3 -0.33 5.95 7.91
C PHE A 3 -0.36 7.45 7.59
N LYS A 4 -0.41 8.29 8.63
CA LYS A 4 -0.47 9.74 8.46
C LYS A 4 0.73 10.22 7.62
N ASP A 5 0.47 11.11 6.68
CA ASP A 5 1.45 11.69 5.76
C ASP A 5 2.10 10.68 4.80
N LEU A 6 1.66 9.41 4.80
CA LEU A 6 2.06 8.40 3.82
C LEU A 6 1.15 8.41 2.60
N LYS A 7 1.77 8.28 1.44
CA LYS A 7 1.14 8.17 0.13
C LYS A 7 1.36 6.76 -0.39
N GLY A 8 0.27 6.07 -0.69
CA GLY A 8 0.28 4.72 -1.23
C GLY A 8 -0.28 4.70 -2.64
N CYS A 9 0.41 4.02 -3.55
CA CYS A 9 -0.14 3.67 -4.85
C CYS A 9 -0.47 2.18 -4.85
N PHE A 10 -1.70 1.84 -5.24
CA PHE A 10 -2.24 0.50 -5.11
C PHE A 10 -2.60 -0.06 -6.47
N SER A 11 -2.16 -1.29 -6.75
CA SER A 11 -2.60 -2.02 -7.93
C SER A 11 -4.14 -2.16 -7.93
N PRO A 12 -4.80 -2.10 -9.10
CA PRO A 12 -6.24 -2.31 -9.23
C PRO A 12 -6.72 -3.67 -8.71
N LEU A 13 -5.83 -4.65 -8.55
CA LEU A 13 -6.14 -5.98 -8.01
C LEU A 13 -6.25 -6.01 -6.49
N ILE A 14 -5.91 -4.91 -5.81
CA ILE A 14 -6.01 -4.83 -4.35
C ILE A 14 -7.48 -4.68 -3.94
N SER A 15 -7.89 -5.53 -3.00
CA SER A 15 -9.24 -5.51 -2.46
C SER A 15 -9.61 -4.16 -1.82
N ALA A 16 -10.88 -3.75 -1.96
CA ALA A 16 -11.40 -2.51 -1.39
C ALA A 16 -11.28 -2.44 0.15
N SER A 17 -11.25 -3.59 0.84
CA SER A 17 -11.06 -3.65 2.30
C SER A 17 -9.69 -3.12 2.72
N VAL A 18 -8.63 -3.47 1.99
CA VAL A 18 -7.26 -2.97 2.24
C VAL A 18 -7.19 -1.46 2.01
N LEU A 19 -7.80 -0.97 0.92
CA LEU A 19 -7.85 0.47 0.62
C LEU A 19 -8.60 1.25 1.71
N SER A 20 -9.73 0.71 2.16
CA SER A 20 -10.51 1.30 3.25
C SER A 20 -9.70 1.34 4.54
N CYS A 21 -9.01 0.24 4.86
CA CYS A 21 -8.14 0.14 6.03
C CYS A 21 -7.02 1.20 6.00
N TRP A 22 -6.39 1.42 4.83
CA TRP A 22 -5.38 2.45 4.63
C TRP A 22 -5.91 3.86 4.89
N VAL A 23 -7.03 4.22 4.24
CA VAL A 23 -7.64 5.57 4.35
C VAL A 23 -8.15 5.83 5.76
N GLN A 24 -8.83 4.86 6.38
CA GLN A 24 -9.32 4.97 7.76
C GLN A 24 -8.19 5.19 8.76
N ASN A 25 -6.99 4.70 8.47
CA ASN A 25 -5.80 4.88 9.29
C ASN A 25 -4.94 6.09 8.88
N GLY A 26 -5.48 6.98 8.04
CA GLY A 26 -4.91 8.29 7.70
C GLY A 26 -3.97 8.31 6.50
N GLY A 27 -3.92 7.23 5.72
CA GLY A 27 -3.12 7.16 4.50
C GLY A 27 -3.82 7.80 3.29
N ALA A 28 -3.03 8.36 2.36
CA ALA A 28 -3.53 8.90 1.09
C ALA A 28 -3.36 7.88 -0.04
N ILE A 29 -4.34 7.78 -0.94
CA ILE A 29 -4.28 6.96 -2.15
C ILE A 29 -3.88 7.86 -3.32
N MET A 30 -2.77 7.54 -3.99
CA MET A 30 -2.34 8.21 -5.21
C MET A 30 -2.90 7.47 -6.43
N GLN A 31 -3.60 8.19 -7.30
CA GLN A 31 -4.30 7.61 -8.46
C GLN A 31 -3.69 8.01 -9.80
N TYR A 32 -2.80 9.00 -9.83
CA TYR A 32 -2.31 9.60 -11.08
C TYR A 32 -0.81 9.42 -11.30
N GLU A 33 -0.42 9.15 -12.55
CA GLU A 33 0.97 8.92 -12.98
C GLU A 33 1.99 10.00 -12.52
N PRO A 34 1.69 11.31 -12.52
CA PRO A 34 2.61 12.33 -12.04
C PRO A 34 2.91 12.22 -10.54
N GLU A 35 2.01 11.60 -9.77
CA GLU A 35 2.13 11.43 -8.32
C GLU A 35 3.04 10.26 -7.94
N PHE A 36 3.39 9.39 -8.90
CA PHE A 36 4.26 8.24 -8.67
C PHE A 36 5.66 8.66 -8.22
N PHE A 37 6.19 9.78 -8.73
CA PHE A 37 7.49 10.31 -8.33
C PHE A 37 7.53 10.81 -6.87
N HIS A 38 6.37 11.06 -6.27
CA HIS A 38 6.23 11.51 -4.89
C HIS A 38 5.71 10.41 -3.96
N THR A 39 5.59 9.18 -4.45
CA THR A 39 5.05 8.05 -3.71
C THR A 39 6.17 7.16 -3.21
N SER A 40 6.20 6.91 -1.89
CA SER A 40 7.21 6.06 -1.25
C SER A 40 6.76 4.60 -1.11
N CYS A 41 5.47 4.31 -1.29
CA CYS A 41 4.89 2.99 -1.07
C CYS A 41 4.06 2.54 -2.27
N PHE A 42 4.51 1.48 -2.95
CA PHE A 42 3.76 0.80 -4.00
C PHE A 42 3.24 -0.53 -3.45
N PHE A 43 1.95 -0.79 -3.64
CA PHE A 43 1.31 -2.00 -3.14
C PHE A 43 0.79 -2.86 -4.29
N CYS A 44 1.11 -4.15 -4.24
CA CYS A 44 0.61 -5.17 -5.15
C CYS A 44 -0.16 -6.26 -4.40
N ALA A 45 -1.07 -6.93 -5.10
CA ALA A 45 -1.91 -7.99 -4.52
C ALA A 45 -1.15 -9.33 -4.34
N GLY A 46 -0.01 -9.51 -5.00
CA GLY A 46 0.77 -10.74 -5.00
C GLY A 46 1.85 -10.73 -6.09
N MET A 47 2.63 -11.81 -6.18
CA MET A 47 3.67 -11.96 -7.22
C MET A 47 3.10 -12.08 -8.63
N ASP A 48 1.85 -12.55 -8.77
CA ASP A 48 1.14 -12.67 -10.04
C ASP A 48 0.52 -11.34 -10.51
N ASP A 49 0.67 -10.28 -9.73
CA ASP A 49 0.17 -8.96 -10.08
C ASP A 49 0.99 -8.38 -11.25
N PRO A 50 0.35 -7.97 -12.37
CA PRO A 50 1.06 -7.41 -13.52
C PRO A 50 1.94 -6.20 -13.19
N TRP A 51 1.61 -5.46 -12.12
CA TRP A 51 2.41 -4.33 -11.66
C TRP A 51 3.77 -4.76 -11.10
N VAL A 52 3.91 -5.96 -10.52
CA VAL A 52 5.19 -6.40 -9.93
C VAL A 52 6.29 -6.37 -10.97
N LYS A 53 6.03 -6.87 -12.18
CA LYS A 53 7.00 -6.85 -13.28
C LYS A 53 7.38 -5.43 -13.66
N GLN A 54 6.39 -4.56 -13.88
CA GLN A 54 6.62 -3.17 -14.30
C GLN A 54 7.34 -2.33 -13.24
N LEU A 55 7.02 -2.55 -11.96
CA LEU A 55 7.63 -1.82 -10.84
C LEU A 55 9.02 -2.35 -10.50
N SER A 56 9.27 -3.66 -10.69
CA SER A 56 10.60 -4.24 -10.49
C SER A 56 11.68 -3.63 -11.40
N GLU A 57 11.28 -3.16 -12.58
CA GLU A 57 12.16 -2.48 -13.53
C GLU A 57 12.47 -1.02 -13.13
N LYS A 58 11.72 -0.44 -12.18
CA LYS A 58 11.76 1.00 -11.85
C LYS A 58 12.54 1.35 -10.56
N SER A 59 13.32 0.43 -9.99
CA SER A 59 14.07 0.65 -8.73
C SER A 59 13.20 1.19 -7.57
N VAL A 60 11.92 0.79 -7.52
CA VAL A 60 10.99 1.16 -6.46
C VAL A 60 10.76 0.00 -5.49
N THR A 61 10.39 0.33 -4.25
CA THR A 61 10.02 -0.70 -3.28
C THR A 61 8.55 -1.09 -3.47
N VAL A 62 8.31 -2.36 -3.78
CA VAL A 62 6.97 -2.95 -3.88
C VAL A 62 6.67 -3.72 -2.60
N LEU A 63 5.56 -3.38 -1.96
CA LEU A 63 5.05 -3.99 -0.76
C LEU A 63 3.84 -4.86 -1.09
N HIS A 64 3.69 -5.97 -0.36
CA HIS A 64 2.48 -6.77 -0.45
C HIS A 64 1.33 -6.09 0.30
N ALA A 65 0.12 -6.14 -0.24
CA ALA A 65 -1.08 -5.51 0.35
C ALA A 65 -1.34 -5.92 1.81
N SER A 66 -1.00 -7.17 2.19
CA SER A 66 -1.14 -7.66 3.58
C SER A 66 -0.31 -6.88 4.60
N TRP A 67 0.71 -6.12 4.17
CA TRP A 67 1.48 -5.27 5.06
C TRP A 67 0.58 -4.24 5.77
N VAL A 68 -0.40 -3.67 5.07
CA VAL A 68 -1.37 -2.71 5.64
C VAL A 68 -2.14 -3.36 6.79
N SER A 69 -2.74 -4.52 6.55
CA SER A 69 -3.51 -5.26 7.56
C SER A 69 -2.65 -5.64 8.76
N ARG A 70 -1.44 -6.14 8.52
CA ARG A 70 -0.51 -6.53 9.60
C ARG A 70 -0.03 -5.35 10.44
N CYS A 71 0.16 -4.18 9.83
CA CYS A 71 0.50 -2.95 10.56
C CYS A 71 -0.63 -2.54 11.51
N VAL A 72 -1.88 -2.61 11.04
CA VAL A 72 -3.05 -2.31 11.87
C VAL A 72 -3.19 -3.36 12.99
N GLU A 73 -3.14 -4.65 12.65
CA GLU A 73 -3.21 -5.74 13.65
C GLU A 73 -2.15 -5.58 14.74
N LYS A 74 -0.89 -5.32 14.38
CA LYS A 74 0.19 -5.12 15.36
C LYS A 74 0.02 -3.89 16.23
N GLN A 75 -0.60 -2.83 15.72
CA GLN A 75 -0.90 -1.65 16.53
C GLN A 75 -1.99 -1.93 17.58
N PHE A 76 -2.94 -2.81 17.26
CA PHE A 76 -4.03 -3.22 18.17
C PHE A 76 -3.75 -4.53 18.93
N SER A 77 -2.58 -5.14 18.70
CA SER A 77 -2.11 -6.28 19.48
C SER A 77 -1.63 -5.76 20.83
N CYS A 78 -2.55 -5.57 21.77
CA CYS A 78 -2.19 -5.57 23.18
C CYS A 78 -1.57 -6.95 23.48
N ASP A 79 -0.33 -6.96 23.96
CA ASP A 79 0.30 -8.15 24.54
C ASP A 79 -0.73 -8.87 25.43
N SER A 80 -1.10 -10.09 25.01
CA SER A 80 -1.97 -11.00 25.74
C SER A 80 -1.13 -12.02 26.48
#